data_AF-A0A8I6X0N7-F1
#
_entry.id   AF-A0A8I6X0N7-F1
#
_cell.length_a   1.000
_cell.length_b   1.000
_cell.length_c   1.000
_cell.angle_alpha   90.00
_cell.angle_beta   90.00
_cell.angle_gamma   90.00
#
_symmetry.space_group_name_H-M   'P 1'
#
loop_
_entity.id
_entity.type
_entity.pdbx_description
1 polymer ?
#
loop_
_entity_poly.entity_id
_entity_poly.type
_entity_poly.pdbx_seq_one_letter_code
_entity_poly.pdbx_strand_id
1 'polypeptide(L)'
;MSLPCSDQSIRPKKMKSASLPRGVEAVRCWCGDLCKVKEVEDFSDWLGMKCFMCANYESDPPECISAYIRPPSPPPLCMYYRWIDTEMPDWAVTEIRERGHRAWASWDLEERREKAEAEEKAAQKKEWEEYCVEQRAFLDEMIRKNQEEKLRLEEVYRQREQACEAERERKRERARAAKAAEEASDGKGKYPCWTQ
;
A
#
# COMPACT_ATOMS: atom_id res chain seq x y z
N MET A 1 20.85 -36.36 -46.32
CA MET A 1 20.00 -36.31 -45.12
C MET A 1 19.74 -34.86 -44.80
N SER A 2 18.48 -34.41 -44.83
CA SER A 2 18.11 -33.05 -44.45
C SER A 2 18.35 -32.87 -42.95
N LEU A 3 19.25 -31.95 -42.60
CA LEU A 3 19.53 -31.62 -41.20
C LEU A 3 18.26 -31.01 -40.57
N PRO A 4 17.88 -31.42 -39.36
CA PRO A 4 16.68 -30.90 -38.70
C PRO A 4 16.80 -29.40 -38.43
N CYS A 5 15.68 -28.69 -38.54
CA CYS A 5 15.57 -27.28 -38.12
C CYS A 5 15.68 -27.20 -36.59
N SER A 6 16.27 -26.12 -36.08
CA SER A 6 16.26 -25.85 -34.63
C SER A 6 14.82 -25.56 -34.14
N ASP A 7 14.57 -25.73 -32.84
CA ASP A 7 13.23 -25.64 -32.22
C ASP A 7 12.62 -24.23 -32.30
N GLN A 8 11.54 -24.05 -33.06
CA GLN A 8 10.93 -22.73 -33.30
C GLN A 8 10.41 -22.02 -32.04
N SER A 9 10.28 -22.72 -30.90
CA SER A 9 9.86 -22.13 -29.63
C SER A 9 10.93 -21.26 -28.96
N ILE A 10 12.22 -21.51 -29.22
CA ILE A 10 13.36 -20.85 -28.57
C ILE A 10 13.96 -19.79 -29.50
N ARG A 11 13.08 -19.01 -30.12
CA ARG A 11 13.46 -18.14 -31.23
C ARG A 11 13.64 -16.70 -30.75
N PRO A 12 14.84 -16.12 -30.90
CA PRO A 12 15.05 -14.69 -30.63
C PRO A 12 14.23 -13.82 -31.59
N LYS A 13 13.83 -12.63 -31.13
CA LYS A 13 12.99 -11.70 -31.90
C LYS A 13 13.81 -10.58 -32.53
N LYS A 14 14.85 -10.11 -31.84
CA LYS A 14 15.75 -9.06 -32.32
C LYS A 14 17.08 -9.65 -32.69
N MET A 15 17.43 -9.46 -33.96
CA MET A 15 18.69 -9.92 -34.52
C MET A 15 19.20 -8.91 -35.54
N LYS A 16 20.52 -8.73 -35.59
CA LYS A 16 21.20 -7.96 -36.62
C LYS A 16 21.83 -8.87 -37.67
N SER A 17 22.05 -8.34 -38.86
CA SER A 17 22.85 -9.03 -39.87
C SER A 17 24.30 -9.15 -39.39
N ALA A 18 24.87 -10.34 -39.50
CA ALA A 18 26.23 -10.63 -39.06
C ALA A 18 27.03 -11.33 -40.16
N SER A 19 28.35 -11.32 -40.01
CA SER A 19 29.25 -12.04 -40.90
C SER A 19 29.38 -13.51 -40.48
N LEU A 20 29.61 -14.35 -41.49
CA LEU A 20 29.85 -15.77 -41.30
C LEU A 20 31.16 -15.97 -40.50
N PRO A 21 31.17 -16.79 -39.44
CA PRO A 21 32.39 -17.12 -38.72
C PRO A 21 33.42 -17.80 -39.64
N ARG A 22 34.71 -17.60 -39.36
CA ARG A 22 35.79 -18.22 -40.14
C ARG A 22 35.72 -19.75 -40.01
N GLY A 23 35.81 -20.45 -41.14
CA GLY A 23 35.81 -21.92 -41.18
C GLY A 23 34.42 -22.57 -41.15
N VAL A 24 33.35 -21.78 -41.12
CA VAL A 24 31.97 -22.29 -41.25
C VAL A 24 31.49 -22.09 -42.69
N GLU A 25 30.95 -23.14 -43.30
CA GLU A 25 30.35 -23.04 -44.64
C GLU A 25 28.89 -22.56 -44.55
N ALA A 26 28.49 -21.72 -45.50
CA ALA A 26 27.11 -21.24 -45.58
C ALA A 26 26.17 -22.39 -45.94
N VAL A 27 25.10 -22.56 -45.15
CA VAL A 27 24.12 -23.63 -45.35
C VAL A 27 22.98 -23.13 -46.25
N ARG A 28 22.41 -24.03 -47.05
CA ARG A 28 21.20 -23.76 -47.84
C ARG A 28 19.95 -24.09 -47.04
N CYS A 29 18.96 -23.22 -47.10
CA CYS A 29 17.65 -23.45 -46.49
C CYS A 29 16.81 -24.44 -47.32
N TRP A 30 15.59 -24.74 -46.86
CA TRP A 30 14.64 -25.58 -47.61
C TRP A 30 14.21 -24.99 -48.96
N CYS A 31 14.37 -23.69 -49.19
CA CYS A 31 14.15 -23.07 -50.51
C CYS A 31 15.30 -23.33 -51.50
N GLY A 32 16.44 -23.85 -51.03
CA GLY A 32 17.65 -24.03 -51.85
C GLY A 32 18.58 -22.81 -51.88
N ASP A 33 18.15 -21.65 -51.39
CA ASP A 33 18.99 -20.44 -51.29
C ASP A 33 19.94 -20.48 -50.10
N LEU A 34 21.05 -19.74 -50.19
CA LEU A 34 21.99 -19.55 -49.09
C LEU A 34 21.35 -18.78 -47.94
N CYS A 35 21.52 -19.28 -46.72
CA CYS A 35 21.03 -18.63 -45.52
C CYS A 35 21.79 -17.34 -45.20
N LYS A 36 21.07 -16.34 -44.70
CA LYS A 36 21.63 -15.16 -44.06
C LYS A 36 22.17 -15.55 -42.68
N VAL A 37 23.23 -14.88 -42.25
CA VAL A 37 23.74 -15.01 -40.88
C VAL A 37 23.18 -13.85 -40.05
N LYS A 38 22.60 -14.20 -38.91
CA LYS A 38 22.00 -13.27 -37.97
C LYS A 38 22.64 -13.45 -36.60
N GLU A 39 22.86 -12.36 -35.89
CA GLU A 39 23.35 -12.34 -34.51
C GLU A 39 22.25 -11.80 -33.60
N VAL A 40 22.02 -12.49 -32.48
CA VAL A 40 21.00 -12.12 -31.52
C VAL A 40 21.41 -10.86 -30.75
N GLU A 41 20.52 -9.88 -30.76
CA GLU A 41 20.66 -8.65 -29.96
C GLU A 41 19.77 -8.65 -28.71
N ASP A 42 18.80 -9.57 -28.65
CA ASP A 42 17.95 -9.72 -27.48
C ASP A 42 18.77 -10.11 -26.25
N PHE A 43 18.62 -9.32 -25.19
CA PHE A 43 19.21 -9.60 -23.88
C PHE A 43 18.52 -10.82 -23.26
N SER A 44 19.06 -11.99 -23.56
CA SER A 44 18.54 -13.32 -23.25
C SER A 44 19.70 -14.31 -23.19
N ASP A 45 19.42 -15.58 -22.87
CA ASP A 45 20.42 -16.66 -22.81
C ASP A 45 21.07 -16.99 -24.17
N TRP A 46 20.72 -16.25 -25.24
CA TRP A 46 21.26 -16.41 -26.59
C TRP A 46 21.97 -15.15 -27.08
N LEU A 47 22.19 -14.15 -26.22
CA LEU A 47 22.80 -12.87 -26.61
C LEU A 47 24.13 -13.08 -27.32
N GLY A 48 24.30 -12.45 -28.49
CA GLY A 48 25.52 -12.54 -29.27
C GLY A 48 25.71 -13.87 -30.02
N MET A 49 24.83 -14.86 -29.85
CA MET A 49 24.87 -16.09 -30.63
C MET A 49 24.41 -15.84 -32.05
N LYS A 50 25.00 -16.59 -32.98
CA LYS A 50 24.72 -16.50 -34.41
C LYS A 50 23.93 -17.68 -34.91
N CYS A 51 23.03 -17.41 -35.84
CA CYS A 51 22.23 -18.42 -36.51
C CYS A 51 22.16 -18.18 -38.02
N PHE A 52 22.00 -19.27 -38.75
CA PHE A 52 21.55 -19.26 -40.13
C PHE A 52 20.04 -19.05 -40.15
N MET A 53 19.59 -18.16 -41.02
CA MET A 53 18.18 -17.84 -41.23
C MET A 53 17.89 -17.71 -42.73
N CYS A 54 16.73 -18.19 -43.19
CA CYS A 54 16.37 -18.02 -44.61
C CYS A 54 16.24 -16.53 -44.99
N ALA A 55 16.53 -16.20 -46.25
CA ALA A 55 16.28 -14.86 -46.79
C ALA A 55 14.78 -14.55 -46.92
N ASN A 56 13.96 -15.58 -47.19
CA ASN A 56 12.49 -15.56 -47.22
C ASN A 56 11.89 -15.94 -45.84
N TYR A 57 12.63 -15.68 -44.76
CA TYR A 57 12.17 -15.84 -43.40
C TYR A 57 11.42 -14.57 -42.98
N GLU A 58 10.19 -14.70 -42.44
CA GLU A 58 9.30 -13.62 -41.97
C GLU A 58 9.59 -12.26 -42.61
N SER A 59 9.16 -12.10 -43.86
CA SER A 59 9.49 -10.99 -44.73
C SER A 59 9.61 -9.64 -44.01
N ASP A 60 10.80 -9.02 -44.11
CA ASP A 60 10.88 -7.58 -44.31
C ASP A 60 9.86 -7.24 -45.41
N PRO A 61 8.89 -6.33 -45.18
CA PRO A 61 7.79 -6.11 -46.10
C PRO A 61 8.34 -5.82 -47.50
N PRO A 62 7.78 -6.44 -48.57
CA PRO A 62 8.24 -6.16 -49.92
C PRO A 62 8.15 -4.65 -50.16
N GLU A 63 9.25 -4.03 -50.59
CA GLU A 63 9.23 -2.64 -51.03
C GLU A 63 8.22 -2.53 -52.17
N CYS A 64 7.12 -1.83 -51.92
CA CYS A 64 6.08 -1.61 -52.92
C CYS A 64 6.66 -0.76 -54.06
N ILE A 65 7.01 -1.43 -55.16
CA ILE A 65 7.51 -0.77 -56.39
C ILE A 65 6.42 0.15 -56.98
N SER A 66 5.13 -0.12 -56.75
CA SER A 66 4.02 0.80 -57.02
C SER A 66 2.75 0.45 -56.24
N ALA A 67 1.86 1.43 -56.03
CA ALA A 67 0.56 1.23 -55.36
C ALA A 67 -0.45 0.36 -56.14
N TYR A 68 -0.18 0.09 -57.42
CA TYR A 68 -1.10 -0.60 -58.34
C TYR A 68 -0.64 -2.02 -58.69
N ILE A 69 0.62 -2.36 -58.42
CA ILE A 69 1.12 -3.72 -58.55
C ILE A 69 0.94 -4.38 -57.19
N ARG A 70 -0.17 -5.09 -57.01
CA ARG A 70 -0.31 -5.99 -55.86
C ARG A 70 0.82 -7.04 -55.99
N PRO A 71 1.79 -7.10 -55.07
CA PRO A 71 2.82 -8.10 -55.15
C PRO A 71 2.16 -9.49 -55.16
N PRO A 72 2.71 -10.46 -55.91
CA PRO A 72 2.22 -11.84 -55.85
C PRO A 72 2.16 -12.30 -54.40
N SER A 73 1.17 -13.13 -54.05
CA SER A 73 1.04 -13.70 -52.71
C SER A 73 2.42 -14.18 -52.25
N PRO A 74 2.91 -13.73 -51.09
CA PRO A 74 4.29 -13.99 -50.70
C PRO A 74 4.54 -15.50 -50.75
N PRO A 75 5.69 -15.94 -51.31
CA PRO A 75 6.05 -17.35 -51.30
C PRO A 75 5.94 -17.88 -49.86
N PRO A 76 5.55 -19.17 -49.68
CA PRO A 76 5.39 -19.73 -48.34
C PRO A 76 6.66 -19.48 -47.52
N LEU A 77 6.48 -18.94 -46.30
CA LEU A 77 7.60 -18.55 -45.45
C LEU A 77 8.49 -19.75 -45.18
N CYS A 78 9.78 -19.57 -45.40
CA CYS A 78 10.75 -20.59 -45.08
C CYS A 78 11.19 -20.38 -43.63
N MET A 79 10.61 -21.17 -42.72
CA MET A 79 10.92 -21.11 -41.29
C MET A 79 12.25 -21.78 -40.94
N TYR A 80 13.11 -22.03 -41.93
CA TYR A 80 14.42 -22.62 -41.70
C TYR A 80 15.29 -21.66 -40.91
N TYR A 81 15.68 -22.11 -39.72
CA TYR A 81 16.72 -21.48 -38.95
C TYR A 81 17.56 -22.54 -38.23
N ARG A 82 18.83 -22.22 -37.99
CA ARG A 82 19.77 -23.12 -37.33
C ARG A 82 20.87 -22.36 -36.61
N TRP A 83 21.19 -22.75 -35.38
CA TRP A 83 22.31 -22.20 -34.64
C TRP A 83 23.66 -22.52 -35.29
N ILE A 84 24.53 -21.50 -35.35
CA ILE A 84 25.93 -21.62 -35.76
C ILE A 84 26.78 -21.85 -34.53
N ASP A 85 26.59 -21.02 -33.52
CA ASP A 85 27.32 -21.10 -32.27
C ASP A 85 26.67 -22.16 -31.36
N THR A 86 27.51 -22.98 -30.72
CA THR A 86 27.07 -23.95 -29.70
C THR A 86 27.13 -23.37 -28.30
N GLU A 87 27.93 -22.32 -28.11
CA GLU A 87 28.17 -21.67 -26.82
C GLU A 87 28.02 -20.17 -26.99
N MET A 88 27.60 -19.49 -25.92
CA MET A 88 27.45 -18.06 -25.88
C MET A 88 28.84 -17.40 -25.81
N PRO A 89 29.09 -16.30 -26.54
CA PRO A 89 30.41 -15.66 -26.48
C PRO A 89 30.68 -15.05 -25.10
N ASP A 90 31.95 -15.08 -24.66
CA ASP A 90 32.35 -14.64 -23.31
C ASP A 90 31.86 -13.24 -22.95
N TRP A 91 31.93 -12.29 -23.89
CA TRP A 91 31.48 -10.92 -23.66
C TRP A 91 29.98 -10.84 -23.34
N ALA A 92 29.16 -11.70 -23.94
CA ALA A 92 27.72 -11.73 -23.71
C ALA A 92 27.41 -12.34 -22.33
N VAL A 93 28.16 -13.37 -21.92
CA VAL A 93 28.08 -13.95 -20.58
C VAL A 93 28.40 -12.89 -19.52
N THR A 94 29.50 -12.14 -19.72
CA THR A 94 29.88 -11.07 -18.79
C THR A 94 28.85 -9.94 -18.75
N GLU A 95 28.35 -9.51 -19.91
CA GLU A 95 27.31 -8.46 -20.02
C GLU A 95 26.04 -8.85 -19.27
N ILE A 96 25.57 -10.09 -19.47
CA ILE A 96 24.37 -10.62 -18.80
C ILE A 96 24.57 -10.63 -17.29
N ARG A 97 25.72 -11.13 -16.84
CA ARG A 97 26.06 -11.21 -15.42
C ARG A 97 26.16 -9.82 -14.78
N GLU A 98 26.88 -8.89 -15.38
CA GLU A 98 27.06 -7.54 -14.83
C GLU A 98 25.76 -6.74 -14.80
N ARG A 99 24.94 -6.84 -15.85
CA ARG A 99 23.62 -6.19 -15.86
C ARG A 99 22.69 -6.83 -14.84
N GLY A 100 22.75 -8.15 -14.67
CA GLY A 100 22.06 -8.86 -13.60
C GLY A 100 22.47 -8.35 -12.21
N HIS A 101 23.77 -8.26 -11.93
CA HIS A 101 24.28 -7.71 -10.68
C HIS A 101 23.82 -6.28 -10.42
N ARG A 102 23.83 -5.41 -11.45
CA ARG A 102 23.33 -4.03 -11.33
C ARG A 102 21.84 -3.98 -11.00
N ALA A 103 21.02 -4.79 -11.68
CA ALA A 103 19.59 -4.86 -11.44
C ALA A 103 19.26 -5.37 -10.03
N TRP A 104 19.96 -6.43 -9.59
CA TRP A 104 19.84 -6.93 -8.22
C TRP A 104 20.26 -5.90 -7.17
N ALA A 105 21.36 -5.18 -7.40
CA ALA A 105 21.83 -4.15 -6.47
C ALA A 105 20.85 -2.97 -6.36
N SER A 106 20.24 -2.55 -7.48
CA SER A 106 19.21 -1.50 -7.44
C SER A 106 17.96 -1.96 -6.69
N TRP A 107 17.53 -3.20 -6.92
CA TRP A 107 16.36 -3.77 -6.28
C TRP A 107 16.57 -3.97 -4.78
N ASP A 108 17.72 -4.52 -4.36
CA ASP A 108 18.10 -4.69 -2.95
C ASP A 108 18.19 -3.35 -2.21
N LEU A 109 18.67 -2.29 -2.89
CA LEU A 109 18.70 -0.94 -2.31
C LEU A 109 17.29 -0.37 -2.13
N GLU A 110 16.41 -0.57 -3.11
CA GLU A 110 15.02 -0.11 -3.06
C GLU A 110 14.25 -0.85 -1.95
N GLU A 111 14.37 -2.17 -1.86
CA GLU A 111 13.76 -2.98 -0.80
C GLU A 111 14.22 -2.52 0.59
N ARG A 112 15.50 -2.21 0.77
CA ARG A 112 16.01 -1.65 2.03
C ARG A 112 15.40 -0.28 2.36
N ARG A 113 15.18 0.58 1.36
CA ARG A 113 14.54 1.89 1.57
C ARG A 113 13.08 1.73 1.97
N GLU A 114 12.34 0.89 1.26
CA GLU A 114 10.94 0.60 1.58
C GLU A 114 10.80 0.04 2.99
N LYS A 115 11.69 -0.88 3.39
CA LYS A 115 11.71 -1.42 4.74
C LYS A 115 12.02 -0.35 5.79
N ALA A 116 13.01 0.51 5.54
CA ALA A 116 13.34 1.61 6.45
C ALA A 116 12.18 2.60 6.60
N GLU A 117 11.52 2.97 5.49
CA GLU A 117 10.32 3.82 5.51
C GLU A 117 9.15 3.16 6.25
N ALA A 118 8.97 1.84 6.09
CA ALA A 118 7.95 1.10 6.80
C ALA A 118 8.22 1.04 8.32
N GLU A 119 9.48 0.87 8.71
CA GLU A 119 9.91 0.92 10.11
C GLU A 119 9.71 2.33 10.70
N GLU A 120 10.05 3.39 9.97
CA GLU A 120 9.81 4.77 10.39
C GLU A 120 8.31 5.07 10.54
N LYS A 121 7.49 4.69 9.55
CA LYS A 121 6.03 4.83 9.64
C LYS A 121 5.44 4.02 10.80
N ALA A 122 5.97 2.83 11.07
CA ALA A 122 5.56 2.03 12.21
C ALA A 122 5.94 2.68 13.54
N ALA A 123 7.11 3.31 13.63
CA ALA A 123 7.53 4.07 14.80
C ALA A 123 6.63 5.30 15.02
N GLN A 124 6.41 6.11 13.98
CA GLN A 124 5.50 7.27 14.04
C GLN A 124 4.07 6.86 14.44
N LYS A 125 3.59 5.71 13.93
CA LYS A 125 2.29 5.19 14.30
C LYS A 125 2.22 4.80 15.78
N LYS A 126 3.26 4.17 16.32
CA LYS A 126 3.33 3.83 17.75
C LYS A 126 3.34 5.09 18.62
N GLU A 127 4.17 6.07 18.28
CA GLU A 127 4.21 7.36 18.98
C GLU A 127 2.83 8.05 18.97
N TRP A 128 2.16 8.04 17.82
CA TRP A 128 0.81 8.59 17.70
C TRP A 128 -0.23 7.81 18.52
N GLU A 129 -0.14 6.48 18.56
CA GLU A 129 -1.01 5.63 19.37
C GLU A 129 -0.80 5.90 20.86
N GLU A 130 0.45 6.02 21.32
CA GLU A 130 0.79 6.38 22.70
C GLU A 130 0.22 7.76 23.05
N TYR A 131 0.44 8.77 22.21
CA TYR A 131 -0.15 10.10 22.38
C TYR A 131 -1.68 10.06 22.47
N CYS A 132 -2.34 9.28 21.61
CA CYS A 132 -3.80 9.11 21.68
C CYS A 132 -4.27 8.45 22.98
N VAL A 133 -3.50 7.51 23.53
CA VAL A 133 -3.79 6.89 24.84
C VAL A 133 -3.62 7.90 25.96
N GLU A 134 -2.53 8.68 25.97
CA GLU A 134 -2.31 9.73 26.97
C GLU A 134 -3.40 10.80 26.95
N GLN A 135 -3.79 11.27 25.77
CA GLN A 135 -4.86 12.24 25.61
C GLN A 135 -6.20 11.72 26.14
N ARG A 136 -6.52 10.45 25.86
CA ARG A 136 -7.73 9.82 26.39
C ARG A 136 -7.69 9.72 27.92
N ALA A 137 -6.57 9.26 28.48
CA ALA A 137 -6.40 9.18 29.93
C ALA A 137 -6.56 10.55 30.62
N PHE A 138 -6.01 11.60 30.01
CA PHE A 138 -6.17 12.98 30.49
C PHE A 138 -7.63 13.43 30.49
N LEU A 139 -8.37 13.19 29.40
CA LEU A 139 -9.78 13.53 29.30
C LEU A 139 -10.63 12.74 30.30
N ASP A 140 -10.37 11.44 30.47
CA ASP A 140 -11.08 10.60 31.43
C ASP A 140 -10.84 11.07 32.87
N GLU A 141 -9.61 11.45 33.22
CA GLU A 141 -9.29 11.99 34.53
C GLU A 141 -10.03 13.32 34.79
N MET A 142 -10.07 14.20 33.78
CA MET A 142 -10.80 15.46 33.86
C MET A 142 -12.30 15.22 34.07
N ILE A 143 -12.90 14.29 33.32
CA ILE A 143 -14.31 13.91 33.47
C ILE A 143 -14.57 13.38 34.88
N ARG A 144 -13.72 12.50 35.40
CA ARG A 144 -13.84 11.96 36.75
C ARG A 144 -13.80 13.06 37.81
N LYS A 145 -12.83 13.98 37.71
CA LYS A 145 -12.71 15.13 38.64
C LYS A 145 -13.96 16.02 38.62
N ASN A 146 -14.48 16.31 37.43
CA ASN A 146 -15.70 17.10 37.27
C ASN A 146 -16.94 16.40 37.88
N GLN A 147 -17.04 15.07 37.72
CA GLN A 147 -18.10 14.29 38.34
C GLN A 147 -18.00 14.29 39.87
N GLU A 148 -16.80 14.13 40.41
CA GLU A 148 -16.56 14.21 41.86
C GLU A 148 -16.91 15.59 42.42
N GLU A 149 -16.53 16.66 41.73
CA GLU A 149 -16.87 18.03 42.13
C GLU A 149 -18.38 18.27 42.09
N LYS A 150 -19.06 17.77 41.06
CA LYS A 150 -20.52 17.84 40.94
C LYS A 150 -21.20 17.12 42.11
N LEU A 151 -20.76 15.90 42.45
CA LEU A 151 -21.30 15.15 43.59
C LEU A 151 -21.06 15.86 44.92
N ARG A 152 -19.87 16.46 45.11
CA ARG A 152 -19.57 17.28 46.30
C ARG A 152 -20.51 18.49 46.40
N LEU A 153 -20.76 19.16 45.27
CA LEU A 153 -21.65 20.30 45.22
C LEU A 153 -23.10 19.90 45.53
N GLU A 154 -23.59 18.81 44.94
CA GLU A 154 -24.92 18.25 45.22
C GLU A 154 -25.08 17.88 46.69
N GLU A 155 -24.06 17.29 47.32
CA GLU A 155 -24.08 16.99 48.74
C GLU A 155 -24.17 18.24 49.61
N VAL A 156 -23.43 19.30 49.27
CA VAL A 156 -23.53 20.60 49.95
C VAL A 156 -24.94 21.18 49.81
N TYR A 157 -25.56 21.06 48.63
CA TYR A 157 -26.95 21.48 48.44
C TYR A 157 -27.93 20.67 49.30
N ARG A 158 -27.80 19.34 49.34
CA ARG A 158 -28.62 18.48 50.21
C ARG A 158 -28.48 18.85 51.69
N GLN A 159 -27.26 19.09 52.17
CA GLN A 159 -27.03 19.50 53.55
C GLN A 159 -27.68 20.86 53.87
N ARG A 160 -27.64 21.81 52.92
CA ARG A 160 -28.31 23.11 53.07
C ARG A 160 -29.83 22.96 53.12
N GLU A 161 -30.40 22.13 52.25
CA GLU A 161 -31.84 21.83 52.25
C GLU A 161 -32.27 21.21 53.58
N GLN A 162 -31.57 20.18 54.06
CA GLN A 162 -31.81 19.55 55.36
C GLN A 162 -31.70 20.55 56.51
N ALA A 163 -30.70 21.44 56.50
CA ALA A 163 -30.55 22.47 57.52
C ALA A 163 -31.73 23.47 57.51
N CYS A 164 -32.21 23.85 56.32
CA CYS A 164 -33.38 24.72 56.17
C CYS A 164 -34.66 24.03 56.64
N GLU A 165 -34.86 22.75 56.32
CA GLU A 165 -36.00 21.96 56.79
C GLU A 165 -35.98 21.79 58.31
N ALA A 166 -34.83 21.44 58.90
CA ALA A 166 -34.67 21.34 60.36
C ALA A 166 -34.90 22.69 61.07
N GLU A 167 -34.54 23.81 60.44
CA GLU A 167 -34.89 25.14 60.97
C GLU A 167 -36.41 25.40 60.92
N ARG A 168 -37.08 25.02 59.83
CA ARG A 168 -38.54 25.11 59.71
C ARG A 168 -39.24 24.24 60.74
N GLU A 169 -38.77 23.02 61.01
CA GLU A 169 -39.32 22.15 62.05
C GLU A 169 -39.15 22.76 63.44
N ARG A 170 -37.96 23.26 63.79
CA ARG A 170 -37.73 23.98 65.06
C ARG A 170 -38.64 25.20 65.22
N LYS A 171 -39.00 25.89 64.13
CA LYS A 171 -40.00 26.98 64.18
C LYS A 171 -41.41 26.45 64.44
N ARG A 172 -41.81 25.36 63.79
CA ARG A 172 -43.12 24.70 64.02
C ARG A 172 -43.25 24.19 65.44
N GLU A 173 -42.22 23.57 66.00
CA GLU A 173 -42.21 23.11 67.40
C GLU A 173 -42.35 24.27 68.38
N ARG A 174 -41.59 25.36 68.17
CA ARG A 174 -41.73 26.59 68.97
C ARG A 174 -43.16 27.15 68.92
N ALA A 175 -43.78 27.18 67.74
CA ALA A 175 -45.16 27.62 67.59
C ALA A 175 -46.16 26.69 68.31
N ARG A 176 -45.98 25.37 68.24
CA ARG A 176 -46.81 24.40 68.98
C ARG A 176 -46.65 24.58 70.49
N ALA A 177 -45.44 24.79 70.99
CA ALA A 177 -45.16 25.03 72.39
C ALA A 177 -45.80 26.34 72.89
N ALA A 178 -45.71 27.42 72.10
CA ALA A 178 -46.36 28.69 72.42
C ALA A 178 -47.89 28.54 72.50
N LYS A 179 -48.50 27.86 71.52
CA LYS A 179 -49.94 27.59 71.51
C LYS A 179 -50.39 26.77 72.74
N ALA A 180 -49.64 25.73 73.09
CA ALA A 180 -49.93 24.92 74.28
C ALA A 180 -49.80 25.73 75.59
N ALA A 181 -48.85 26.68 75.64
CA ALA A 181 -48.71 27.59 76.78
C ALA A 181 -49.87 28.58 76.89
N GLU A 182 -50.37 29.11 75.76
CA GLU A 182 -51.58 29.95 75.71
C GLU A 182 -52.82 29.17 76.15
N GLU A 183 -53.05 27.98 75.60
CA GLU A 183 -54.18 27.11 75.99
C GLU A 183 -54.12 26.72 77.48
N ALA A 184 -52.92 26.55 78.06
CA ALA A 184 -52.74 26.33 79.50
C ALA A 184 -52.95 27.60 80.33
N SER A 185 -52.83 28.79 79.74
CA SER A 185 -53.00 30.10 80.40
C SER A 185 -54.44 30.65 80.31
N ASP A 186 -55.30 30.10 79.44
CA ASP A 186 -56.70 30.50 79.21
C ASP A 186 -57.68 30.16 80.36
N GLY A 187 -57.19 30.17 81.60
CA GLY A 187 -58.01 30.06 82.81
C GLY A 187 -58.39 31.41 83.46
N LYS A 188 -57.88 32.57 83.01
CA LYS A 188 -58.08 33.86 83.71
C LYS A 188 -58.17 35.08 82.78
N GLY A 189 -59.30 35.25 82.10
CA GLY A 189 -59.63 36.49 81.41
C GLY A 189 -59.99 37.64 82.36
N LYS A 190 -59.39 38.82 82.14
CA LYS A 190 -59.93 40.13 82.57
C LYS A 190 -59.41 41.22 81.62
N TYR A 191 -60.27 41.69 80.70
CA TYR A 191 -60.07 42.97 80.03
C TYR A 191 -60.75 44.07 80.86
N PRO A 192 -60.10 45.20 81.15
CA PRO A 192 -60.75 46.33 81.80
C PRO A 192 -61.54 47.15 80.77
N CYS A 193 -62.86 47.15 80.91
CA CYS A 193 -63.76 48.09 80.25
C CYS A 193 -63.59 49.49 80.86
N TRP A 194 -63.15 50.47 80.07
CA TRP A 194 -63.20 51.88 80.44
C TRP A 194 -64.49 52.49 79.89
N THR A 195 -65.42 52.80 80.79
CA THR A 195 -66.52 53.73 80.55
C THR A 195 -66.50 54.82 81.60
N GLN A 196 -66.57 56.05 81.08
CA GLN A 196 -66.91 57.36 81.64
C GLN A 196 -65.82 58.16 82.36
#